data_AF-A0A2V6PKY0-F1
#
_entry.id   AF-A0A2V6PKY0-F1
#
_cell.length_a   1.000
_cell.length_b   1.000
_cell.length_c   1.000
_cell.angle_alpha   90.00
_cell.angle_beta   90.00
_cell.angle_gamma   90.00
#
_symmetry.space_group_name_H-M   'P 1'
#
loop_
_entity.id
_entity.type
_entity.pdbx_description
1 polymer ?
#
loop_
_entity_poly.entity_id
_entity_poly.type
_entity_poly.pdbx_seq_one_letter_code
_entity_poly.pdbx_strand_id
1 'polypeptide(L)'
;MTPGPTRAISPAMSSPRMRGRPPVAERPVVLNLGDGALGYSAVGFWTMARYNTAVLTIVSNNESYQVVRHNWYKDMPDAKMFRENKYPGLWLSAPMVDYVGLARSQGVDGEAVTSPKDLEPALKRGLDKIARENRPYLIDVSVQREGIGAESTWCSTVSAPRSGTRAARVSSPAAGS
;
A
#
# COMPACT_ATOMS: atom_id res chain seq x y z
N MET A 1 18.01 -33.23 5.24
CA MET A 1 18.55 -31.90 5.65
C MET A 1 17.36 -30.96 5.78
N THR A 2 16.93 -30.69 7.00
CA THR A 2 15.82 -29.78 7.32
C THR A 2 16.44 -28.46 7.77
N PRO A 3 16.13 -27.31 7.15
CA PRO A 3 16.68 -26.04 7.64
C PRO A 3 15.98 -25.67 8.95
N GLY A 4 16.77 -25.44 10.00
CA GLY A 4 16.29 -24.94 11.29
C GLY A 4 15.87 -23.46 11.23
N PRO A 5 15.20 -22.93 12.27
CA PRO A 5 14.64 -21.59 12.25
C PRO A 5 15.73 -20.52 12.30
N THR A 6 15.83 -19.70 11.26
CA THR A 6 16.67 -18.50 11.23
C THR A 6 16.11 -17.46 12.20
N ARG A 7 16.64 -17.40 13.42
CA ARG A 7 16.47 -16.23 14.29
C ARG A 7 17.25 -15.06 13.68
N ALA A 8 16.56 -14.11 13.06
CA ALA A 8 17.12 -12.81 12.76
C ALA A 8 17.34 -12.06 14.09
N ILE A 9 18.56 -12.07 14.58
CA ILE A 9 19.02 -11.24 15.71
C ILE A 9 19.49 -9.92 15.10
N SER A 10 18.60 -8.95 14.98
CA SER A 10 19.02 -7.55 14.83
C SER A 10 19.41 -7.05 16.22
N PRO A 11 20.67 -6.68 16.48
CA PRO A 11 21.01 -6.01 17.73
C PRO A 11 20.33 -4.64 17.69
N ALA A 12 19.44 -4.40 18.65
CA ALA A 12 18.87 -3.08 18.87
C ALA A 12 20.02 -2.09 19.09
N MET A 13 20.30 -1.26 18.08
CA MET A 13 21.17 -0.09 18.26
C MET A 13 20.45 0.83 19.25
N SER A 14 20.83 0.72 20.53
CA SER A 14 20.44 1.68 21.54
C SER A 14 20.97 3.04 21.11
N SER A 15 20.07 3.91 20.65
CA SER A 15 20.40 5.31 20.34
C SER A 15 21.11 5.97 21.54
N PRO A 16 22.14 6.82 21.33
CA PRO A 16 22.82 7.50 22.42
C PRO A 16 21.83 8.44 23.12
N ARG A 17 21.33 8.04 24.30
CA ARG A 17 20.40 8.85 25.08
C ARG A 17 21.15 10.08 25.61
N MET A 18 20.65 11.27 25.30
CA MET A 18 21.08 12.50 25.99
C MET A 18 20.85 12.34 27.50
N ARG A 19 21.91 12.58 28.26
CA ARG A 19 21.96 12.44 29.72
C ARG A 19 21.05 13.51 30.37
N GLY A 20 20.06 13.08 31.17
CA GLY A 20 19.29 13.97 32.06
C GLY A 20 17.79 14.11 31.80
N ARG A 21 17.24 13.53 30.72
CA ARG A 21 15.78 13.48 30.51
C ARG A 21 15.25 12.11 30.96
N PRO A 22 14.21 12.03 31.82
CA PRO A 22 13.55 10.77 32.10
C PRO A 22 13.09 10.15 30.76
N PRO A 23 13.11 8.81 30.61
CA PRO A 23 12.63 8.18 29.39
C PRO A 23 11.20 8.69 29.15
N VAL A 24 11.00 9.46 28.08
CA VAL A 24 9.67 9.60 27.52
C VAL A 24 9.33 8.21 27.05
N ALA A 25 8.42 7.54 27.77
CA ALA A 25 7.71 6.41 27.18
C ALA A 25 7.22 6.91 25.82
N GLU A 26 7.65 6.23 24.77
CA GLU A 26 7.28 6.61 23.41
C GLU A 26 5.75 6.66 23.37
N ARG A 27 5.18 7.85 23.15
CA ARG A 27 3.72 8.01 23.24
C ARG A 27 3.15 7.19 22.08
N PRO A 28 2.25 6.23 22.32
CA PRO A 28 1.62 5.47 21.25
C PRO A 28 0.99 6.41 20.22
N VAL A 29 1.29 6.21 18.94
CA VAL A 29 0.75 7.00 17.83
C VAL A 29 -0.13 6.12 16.96
N VAL A 30 -1.29 6.64 16.58
CA VAL A 30 -2.17 6.02 15.58
C VAL A 30 -2.00 6.78 14.26
N LEU A 31 -1.61 6.06 13.22
CA LEU A 31 -1.46 6.54 11.85
C LEU A 31 -2.63 6.00 11.02
N ASN A 32 -3.47 6.88 10.47
CA ASN A 32 -4.56 6.49 9.58
C ASN A 32 -4.24 6.88 8.13
N LEU A 33 -4.27 5.92 7.22
CA LEU A 33 -3.92 6.09 5.80
C LEU A 33 -4.93 5.39 4.90
N GLY A 34 -5.04 5.82 3.64
CA GLY A 34 -5.68 5.02 2.59
C GLY A 34 -4.70 4.02 1.98
N ASP A 35 -5.20 2.93 1.41
CA ASP A 35 -4.44 1.93 0.63
C ASP A 35 -3.59 2.58 -0.48
N GLY A 36 -4.19 3.50 -1.23
CA GLY A 36 -3.47 4.23 -2.27
C GLY A 36 -2.30 5.07 -1.74
N ALA A 37 -2.44 5.69 -0.57
CA ALA A 37 -1.37 6.46 0.08
C ALA A 37 -0.29 5.54 0.67
N LEU A 38 -0.71 4.40 1.20
CA LEU A 38 0.20 3.39 1.73
C LEU A 38 1.11 2.81 0.64
N GLY A 39 0.60 2.63 -0.58
CA GLY A 39 1.41 2.17 -1.72
C GLY A 39 2.69 2.99 -1.93
N TYR A 40 2.64 4.31 -1.71
CA TYR A 40 3.82 5.19 -1.81
C TYR A 40 4.69 5.20 -0.56
N SER A 41 4.09 4.92 0.61
CA SER A 41 4.72 5.11 1.93
C SER A 41 5.17 3.80 2.57
N ALA A 42 4.96 2.65 1.92
CA ALA A 42 5.17 1.33 2.50
C ALA A 42 6.61 1.07 2.97
N VAL A 43 7.62 1.73 2.39
CA VAL A 43 9.02 1.65 2.86
C VAL A 43 9.19 2.13 4.31
N GLY A 44 8.22 2.89 4.83
CA GLY A 44 8.17 3.33 6.21
C GLY A 44 8.09 2.18 7.21
N PHE A 45 7.54 1.01 6.83
CA PHE A 45 7.45 -0.14 7.74
C PHE A 45 8.82 -0.62 8.21
N TRP A 46 9.80 -0.67 7.32
CA TRP A 46 11.16 -1.04 7.70
C TRP A 46 11.75 -0.08 8.74
N THR A 47 11.47 1.21 8.60
CA THR A 47 11.91 2.24 9.57
C THR A 47 11.24 2.03 10.92
N MET A 48 9.92 1.81 10.94
CA MET A 48 9.17 1.54 12.17
C MET A 48 9.70 0.29 12.88
N ALA A 49 9.96 -0.79 12.14
CA ALA A 49 10.52 -2.03 12.68
C ALA A 49 11.95 -1.84 13.19
N ARG A 50 12.80 -1.10 12.47
CA ARG A 50 14.19 -0.85 12.86
C ARG A 50 14.31 -0.08 14.17
N TYR A 51 13.45 0.90 14.38
CA TYR A 51 13.50 1.76 15.56
C TYR A 51 12.55 1.32 16.67
N ASN A 52 11.84 0.19 16.50
CA ASN A 52 10.85 -0.30 17.45
C ASN A 52 9.87 0.80 17.88
N THR A 53 9.23 1.46 16.92
CA THR A 53 8.34 2.58 17.22
C THR A 53 6.97 2.10 17.68
N ALA A 54 6.39 2.72 18.70
CA ALA A 54 5.01 2.48 19.14
C ALA A 54 3.94 3.08 18.19
N VAL A 55 3.89 2.62 16.93
CA VAL A 55 2.96 3.11 15.90
C VAL A 55 1.96 2.04 15.50
N LEU A 56 0.66 2.33 15.65
CA LEU A 56 -0.43 1.54 15.06
C LEU A 56 -0.82 2.18 13.73
N THR A 57 -0.60 1.47 12.63
CA THR A 57 -1.02 1.89 11.30
C THR A 57 -2.36 1.27 10.97
N ILE A 58 -3.37 2.10 10.72
CA ILE A 58 -4.70 1.71 10.24
C ILE A 58 -4.78 2.09 8.77
N VAL A 59 -5.09 1.11 7.94
CA VAL A 59 -5.26 1.30 6.49
C VAL A 59 -6.74 1.22 6.19
N SER A 60 -7.32 2.29 5.66
CA SER A 60 -8.65 2.28 5.07
C SER A 60 -8.53 1.83 3.62
N ASN A 61 -8.73 0.55 3.38
CA ASN A 61 -8.53 -0.09 2.08
C ASN A 61 -9.86 -0.21 1.32
N ASN A 62 -10.07 0.70 0.38
CA ASN A 62 -11.20 0.68 -0.55
C ASN A 62 -10.78 0.23 -1.97
N GLU A 63 -9.55 -0.25 -2.16
CA GLU A 63 -9.01 -0.67 -3.45
C GLU A 63 -9.10 0.43 -4.53
N SER A 64 -9.01 1.71 -4.16
CA SER A 64 -9.19 2.82 -5.09
C SER A 64 -8.50 4.12 -4.68
N TYR A 65 -8.02 4.87 -5.67
CA TYR A 65 -7.70 6.29 -5.49
C TYR A 65 -8.96 7.16 -5.41
N GLN A 66 -9.77 6.96 -4.36
CA GLN A 66 -11.07 7.60 -4.20
C GLN A 66 -11.00 9.14 -4.13
N VAL A 67 -10.04 9.69 -3.37
CA VAL A 67 -9.85 11.16 -3.27
C VAL A 67 -9.50 11.76 -4.63
N VAL A 68 -8.66 11.07 -5.41
CA VAL A 68 -8.25 11.52 -6.74
C VAL A 68 -9.45 11.55 -7.69
N ARG A 69 -10.31 10.52 -7.64
CA ARG A 69 -11.57 10.46 -8.40
C ARG A 69 -12.52 11.60 -8.05
N HIS A 70 -12.70 11.89 -6.76
CA HIS A 70 -13.55 12.98 -6.29
C HIS A 70 -13.02 14.36 -6.70
N ASN A 71 -11.72 14.61 -6.55
CA ASN A 71 -11.12 15.89 -6.94
C ASN A 71 -11.25 16.14 -8.44
N TRP A 72 -10.99 15.12 -9.27
CA TRP A 72 -11.19 15.26 -10.71
C TRP A 72 -12.64 15.55 -11.09
N TYR A 73 -13.61 14.94 -10.39
CA TYR A 73 -15.03 15.18 -10.69
C TYR A 73 -15.42 16.61 -10.33
N LYS A 74 -14.90 17.11 -9.21
CA LYS A 74 -15.10 18.49 -8.78
C LYS A 74 -14.50 19.49 -9.79
N ASP A 75 -13.29 19.25 -10.27
CA ASP A 75 -12.56 20.21 -11.11
C ASP A 75 -12.89 20.07 -12.61
N MET A 76 -13.25 18.86 -13.05
CA MET A 76 -13.50 18.51 -14.47
C MET A 76 -14.64 17.49 -14.61
N PRO A 77 -15.89 17.85 -14.27
CA PRO A 77 -17.02 16.90 -14.27
C PRO A 77 -17.30 16.28 -15.64
N ASP A 78 -17.00 16.98 -16.74
CA ASP A 78 -17.22 16.52 -18.12
C ASP A 78 -16.07 15.68 -18.71
N ALA A 79 -15.05 15.37 -17.91
CA ALA A 79 -13.91 14.58 -18.36
C ALA A 79 -14.35 13.23 -18.93
N LYS A 80 -13.62 12.77 -19.97
CA LYS A 80 -13.92 11.53 -20.70
C LYS A 80 -14.11 10.32 -19.78
N MET A 81 -13.32 10.23 -18.71
CA MET A 81 -13.38 9.12 -17.75
C MET A 81 -14.73 8.99 -17.04
N PHE A 82 -15.42 10.10 -16.76
CA PHE A 82 -16.75 10.09 -16.17
C PHE A 82 -17.81 9.71 -17.20
N ARG A 83 -17.73 10.25 -18.42
CA ARG A 83 -18.67 9.94 -19.50
C ARG A 83 -18.62 8.48 -19.94
N GLU A 84 -17.43 7.88 -19.91
CA GLU A 84 -17.23 6.48 -20.31
C GLU A 84 -17.25 5.48 -19.15
N ASN A 85 -17.36 5.95 -17.89
CA ASN A 85 -17.23 5.13 -16.68
C ASN A 85 -15.93 4.27 -16.70
N LYS A 86 -14.82 4.86 -17.16
CA LYS A 86 -13.50 4.23 -17.26
C LYS A 86 -12.49 5.12 -16.57
N TYR A 87 -11.88 4.63 -15.50
CA TYR A 87 -11.01 5.42 -14.63
C TYR A 87 -9.58 4.87 -14.65
N PRO A 88 -8.70 5.36 -15.54
CA PRO A 88 -7.37 4.81 -15.70
C PRO A 88 -6.53 4.96 -14.43
N GLY A 89 -6.00 3.85 -13.94
CA GLY A 89 -5.11 3.82 -12.79
C GLY A 89 -5.76 4.16 -11.44
N LEU A 90 -7.09 4.26 -11.35
CA LEU A 90 -7.79 4.59 -10.10
C LEU A 90 -8.38 3.38 -9.37
N TRP A 91 -8.42 2.21 -10.00
CA TRP A 91 -8.77 0.95 -9.36
C TRP A 91 -7.47 0.21 -9.02
N LEU A 92 -7.29 -0.11 -7.73
CA LEU A 92 -6.06 -0.67 -7.16
C LEU A 92 -6.11 -2.19 -6.96
N SER A 93 -7.15 -2.82 -7.50
CA SER A 93 -7.32 -4.26 -7.50
C SER A 93 -6.87 -4.88 -8.82
N ALA A 94 -6.91 -6.21 -8.89
CA ALA A 94 -6.47 -7.02 -10.05
C ALA A 94 -4.98 -6.82 -10.44
N PRO A 95 -4.02 -7.20 -9.57
CA PRO A 95 -4.22 -7.89 -8.29
C PRO A 95 -4.36 -6.94 -7.10
N MET A 96 -5.09 -7.38 -6.06
CA MET A 96 -5.05 -6.70 -4.76
C MET A 96 -3.66 -6.79 -4.15
N VAL A 97 -3.22 -5.71 -3.52
CA VAL A 97 -1.99 -5.67 -2.73
C VAL A 97 -2.24 -6.28 -1.36
N ASP A 98 -1.44 -7.27 -0.98
CA ASP A 98 -1.40 -7.79 0.39
C ASP A 98 -0.57 -6.84 1.28
N TYR A 99 -1.22 -5.82 1.84
CA TYR A 99 -0.55 -4.85 2.71
C TYR A 99 -0.06 -5.46 4.03
N VAL A 100 -0.74 -6.48 4.54
CA VAL A 100 -0.31 -7.22 5.73
C VAL A 100 0.98 -8.00 5.43
N GLY A 101 1.02 -8.71 4.30
CA GLY A 101 2.21 -9.39 3.81
C GLY A 101 3.36 -8.42 3.55
N LEU A 102 3.08 -7.25 2.95
CA LEU A 102 4.06 -6.20 2.72
C LEU A 102 4.65 -5.66 4.03
N ALA A 103 3.82 -5.37 5.03
CA ALA A 103 4.26 -4.95 6.35
C ALA A 103 5.13 -6.03 7.02
N ARG A 104 4.69 -7.29 6.96
CA ARG A 104 5.43 -8.43 7.52
C ARG A 104 6.80 -8.61 6.86
N SER A 105 6.90 -8.42 5.55
CA SER A 105 8.17 -8.49 4.82
C SER A 105 9.21 -7.47 5.32
N GLN A 106 8.74 -6.39 5.95
CA GLN A 106 9.56 -5.31 6.51
C GLN A 106 9.67 -5.35 8.04
N GLY A 107 9.17 -6.41 8.68
CA GLY A 107 9.29 -6.64 10.13
C GLY A 107 8.14 -6.07 10.98
N VAL A 108 7.04 -5.66 10.37
CA VAL A 108 5.84 -5.16 11.06
C VAL A 108 4.75 -6.23 11.02
N ASP A 109 4.27 -6.65 12.19
CA ASP A 109 3.14 -7.59 12.28
C ASP A 109 1.83 -6.86 11.97
N GLY A 110 0.81 -7.62 11.54
CA GLY A 110 -0.49 -7.05 11.26
C GLY A 110 -1.56 -8.07 10.92
N GLU A 111 -2.78 -7.57 10.79
CA GLU A 111 -3.97 -8.33 10.45
C GLU A 111 -4.90 -7.55 9.51
N ALA A 112 -5.70 -8.28 8.74
CA ALA A 112 -6.74 -7.71 7.89
C ALA A 112 -8.11 -7.87 8.56
N VAL A 113 -8.95 -6.84 8.45
CA VAL A 113 -10.30 -6.77 8.99
C VAL A 113 -11.26 -6.54 7.85
N THR A 114 -12.14 -7.51 7.61
CA THR A 114 -13.15 -7.44 6.54
C THR A 114 -14.57 -7.30 7.07
N SER A 115 -14.76 -7.44 8.38
CA SER A 115 -16.07 -7.29 9.04
C SER A 115 -16.04 -6.17 10.08
N PRO A 116 -17.08 -5.30 10.13
CA PRO A 116 -17.16 -4.24 11.14
C PRO A 116 -17.08 -4.75 12.59
N LYS A 117 -17.60 -5.95 12.84
CA LYS A 117 -17.60 -6.60 14.17
C LYS A 117 -16.21 -7.02 14.65
N ASP A 118 -15.25 -7.17 13.73
CA ASP A 118 -13.87 -7.54 14.05
C ASP A 118 -12.95 -6.32 14.24
N LEU A 119 -13.44 -5.12 13.88
CA LEU A 119 -12.66 -3.87 13.95
C LEU A 119 -12.29 -3.49 15.39
N GLU A 120 -13.27 -3.40 16.28
CA GLU A 120 -12.99 -3.03 17.68
C GLU A 120 -12.04 -4.02 18.36
N PRO A 121 -12.23 -5.36 18.24
CA PRO A 121 -11.25 -6.33 18.73
C PRO A 121 -9.84 -6.14 18.13
N ALA A 122 -9.72 -5.88 16.84
CA ALA A 122 -8.42 -5.66 16.18
C ALA A 122 -7.73 -4.39 16.69
N LEU A 123 -8.48 -3.29 16.84
CA LEU A 123 -7.96 -2.03 17.39
C LEU A 123 -7.42 -2.23 18.82
N LYS A 124 -8.16 -2.97 19.67
CA LYS A 124 -7.69 -3.30 21.03
C LYS A 124 -6.39 -4.09 21.00
N ARG A 125 -6.29 -5.13 20.16
CA ARG A 125 -5.06 -5.91 19.99
C ARG A 125 -3.89 -5.05 19.50
N GLY A 126 -4.12 -4.20 18.50
CA GLY A 126 -3.11 -3.30 17.96
C GLY A 126 -2.61 -2.29 18.99
N LEU A 127 -3.53 -1.67 19.74
CA LEU A 127 -3.19 -0.73 20.82
C LEU A 127 -2.40 -1.40 21.94
N ASP A 128 -2.83 -2.60 22.38
CA ASP A 128 -2.10 -3.37 23.40
C ASP A 128 -0.68 -3.72 22.92
N LYS A 129 -0.51 -4.12 21.66
CA LYS A 129 0.80 -4.42 21.08
C LYS A 129 1.74 -3.22 21.08
N ILE A 130 1.28 -2.08 20.57
CA ILE A 130 2.14 -0.89 20.49
C ILE A 130 2.46 -0.34 21.88
N ALA A 131 1.52 -0.41 22.83
CA ALA A 131 1.69 0.16 24.16
C ALA A 131 2.54 -0.73 25.10
N ARG A 132 2.44 -2.05 24.98
CA ARG A 132 3.14 -2.99 25.87
C ARG A 132 4.45 -3.50 25.28
N GLU A 133 4.48 -3.77 23.97
CA GLU A 133 5.65 -4.37 23.31
C GLU A 133 6.57 -3.32 22.67
N ASN A 134 6.11 -2.06 22.54
CA ASN A 134 6.79 -1.00 21.78
C ASN A 134 7.15 -1.48 20.36
N ARG A 135 6.24 -2.22 19.73
CA ARG A 135 6.41 -2.76 18.37
C ARG A 135 5.32 -2.18 17.47
N PRO A 136 5.66 -1.79 16.23
CA PRO A 136 4.66 -1.30 15.29
C PRO A 136 3.69 -2.41 14.89
N TYR A 137 2.46 -2.04 14.57
CA TYR A 137 1.43 -2.98 14.14
C TYR A 137 0.56 -2.37 13.03
N LEU A 138 0.12 -3.21 12.10
CA LEU A 138 -0.76 -2.83 10.99
C LEU A 138 -2.15 -3.45 11.17
N ILE A 139 -3.18 -2.66 10.94
CA ILE A 139 -4.55 -3.15 10.72
C ILE A 139 -4.99 -2.68 9.33
N ASP A 140 -5.14 -3.63 8.41
CA ASP A 140 -5.71 -3.39 7.08
C ASP A 140 -7.23 -3.54 7.14
N VAL A 141 -7.98 -2.46 6.97
CA VAL A 141 -9.44 -2.44 7.12
C VAL A 141 -10.08 -2.31 5.75
N SER A 142 -10.79 -3.36 5.32
CA SER A 142 -11.61 -3.31 4.13
C SER A 142 -12.78 -2.34 4.35
N VAL A 143 -12.90 -1.37 3.47
CA VAL A 143 -13.97 -0.36 3.48
C VAL A 143 -14.62 -0.27 2.12
N GLN A 144 -15.89 0.15 2.09
CA GLN A 144 -16.61 0.30 0.84
C GLN A 144 -16.09 1.50 0.04
N ARG A 145 -16.10 1.37 -1.29
CA ARG A 145 -15.89 2.50 -2.20
C ARG A 145 -17.17 3.33 -2.23
N GLU A 146 -17.00 4.65 -2.27
CA GLU A 146 -18.14 5.57 -2.28
C GLU A 146 -17.98 6.64 -3.38
N GLY A 147 -19.12 7.22 -3.76
CA GLY A 147 -19.20 8.35 -4.68
C GLY A 147 -19.08 7.98 -6.16
N ILE A 148 -18.75 8.98 -6.97
CA ILE A 148 -18.84 8.93 -8.44
C ILE A 148 -17.89 7.87 -8.96
N GLY A 149 -18.39 6.87 -9.69
CA GLY A 149 -17.55 5.81 -10.28
C GLY A 149 -17.06 4.77 -9.27
N ALA A 150 -17.67 4.66 -8.09
CA ALA A 150 -17.34 3.65 -7.06
C ALA A 150 -17.33 2.22 -7.61
N GLU A 151 -18.30 1.91 -8.48
CA GLU A 151 -18.49 0.57 -9.06
C GLU A 151 -17.52 0.23 -10.17
N SER A 152 -16.75 1.20 -10.69
CA SER A 152 -15.83 0.91 -11.80
C SER A 152 -14.70 -0.01 -11.35
N THR A 153 -14.56 -1.12 -12.07
CA THR A 153 -13.43 -2.06 -12.00
C THR A 153 -12.61 -2.04 -13.28
N TRP A 154 -12.65 -0.94 -14.03
CA TRP A 154 -11.94 -0.85 -15.29
C TRP A 154 -10.42 -0.80 -15.08
N CYS A 155 -9.70 -1.75 -15.68
CA CYS A 155 -8.25 -1.75 -15.83
C CYS A 155 -7.92 -2.15 -17.27
N SER A 156 -7.00 -1.41 -17.91
CA SER A 156 -6.56 -1.73 -19.27
C SER A 156 -5.60 -2.91 -19.27
N THR A 157 -5.90 -3.95 -20.03
CA THR A 157 -4.91 -4.97 -20.36
C THR A 157 -3.86 -4.36 -21.29
N VAL A 158 -2.61 -4.28 -20.84
CA VAL A 158 -1.49 -4.05 -21.77
C VAL A 158 -1.38 -5.29 -22.64
N SER A 159 -1.98 -5.23 -23.83
CA SER A 159 -1.72 -6.23 -24.86
C SER A 159 -0.29 -6.03 -25.33
N ALA A 160 0.56 -7.06 -25.20
CA ALA A 160 1.88 -7.05 -25.81
C ALA A 160 1.73 -6.64 -27.29
N PRO A 161 2.60 -5.78 -27.84
CA PRO A 161 2.50 -5.44 -29.24
C PRO A 161 2.55 -6.74 -30.04
N ARG A 162 1.49 -7.02 -30.83
CA ARG A 162 1.55 -8.06 -31.84
C ARG A 162 2.80 -7.74 -32.64
N SER A 163 3.73 -8.69 -32.70
CA SER A 163 4.95 -8.62 -33.48
C SER A 163 4.56 -8.47 -34.96
N GLY A 164 4.20 -7.26 -35.36
CA GLY A 164 4.10 -6.86 -36.74
C GLY A 164 5.53 -6.89 -37.24
N THR A 165 5.89 -7.96 -37.94
CA THR A 165 7.10 -8.05 -38.74
C THR A 165 7.08 -6.83 -39.65
N ARG A 166 7.82 -5.78 -39.27
CA ARG A 166 8.10 -4.68 -40.18
C ARG A 166 9.07 -5.26 -41.19
N ALA A 167 8.53 -5.86 -42.26
CA ALA A 167 9.32 -6.29 -43.39
C ALA A 167 10.10 -5.07 -43.87
N ALA A 168 11.41 -5.08 -43.62
CA ALA A 168 12.31 -4.09 -44.14
C ALA A 168 12.21 -4.16 -45.67
N ARG A 169 11.62 -3.13 -46.29
CA ARG A 169 11.66 -2.95 -47.73
C ARG A 169 13.11 -2.62 -48.06
N VAL A 170 13.89 -3.64 -48.44
CA VAL A 170 15.18 -3.44 -49.10
C VAL A 170 14.85 -2.93 -50.49
N SER A 171 15.07 -1.64 -50.73
CA SER A 171 15.10 -1.07 -52.08
C SER A 171 16.35 -1.59 -52.79
N SER A 172 16.16 -2.39 -53.84
CA SER A 172 17.22 -2.79 -54.76
C SER A 172 17.71 -1.56 -55.55
N PRO A 173 19.01 -1.41 -55.84
CA PRO A 173 19.49 -0.32 -56.68
C PRO A 173 19.06 -0.56 -58.14
N ALA A 174 18.56 0.49 -58.79
CA ALA A 174 18.21 0.46 -60.20
C ALA A 174 19.45 0.15 -61.05
N ALA A 175 19.36 -0.91 -61.86
CA ALA A 175 20.27 -1.14 -62.97
C ALA A 175 20.09 -0.04 -64.01
N GLY A 176 21.20 0.44 -64.55
CA GLY A 176 21.28 1.67 -65.32
C GLY A 176 20.68 1.66 -66.72
N SER A 177 20.79 2.83 -67.32
CA SER A 177 20.94 3.09 -68.75
C SER A 177 21.67 4.43 -68.88
#